data_AF-A0A151QMZ6-F1
#
_entry.id   AF-A0A151QMZ6-F1
#
_cell.length_a   1.000
_cell.length_b   1.000
_cell.length_c   1.000
_cell.angle_alpha   90.00
_cell.angle_beta   90.00
_cell.angle_gamma   90.00
#
_symmetry.space_group_name_H-M   'P 1'
#
loop_
_entity.id
_entity.type
_entity.pdbx_description
1 polymer ?
#
loop_
_entity_poly.entity_id
_entity_poly.type
_entity_poly.pdbx_seq_one_letter_code
_entity_poly.pdbx_strand_id
1 'polypeptide(L)'
;MTGDASKFIDFTPKRSGHVTYGDNNRGKILGIGKIGTNFSTSIENVLLVDGLKHSLLSVSQLCDKGFSVSFDSQKCLIEHKTDKKVKIVGFRINNVYKIKIENNPKHSQCLMSKNDESWLWHKRIAHINMEHLNKLISKDLVIGLPKIKFEKNKLCDACQKGKQVKVSFKPKNIVTTTRPL
;
A
#
# COMPACT_ATOMS: atom_id res chain seq x y z
N MET A 1 20.13 5.15 -15.13
CA MET A 1 20.59 6.46 -15.66
C MET A 1 19.61 6.96 -16.71
N THR A 2 19.49 8.26 -16.89
CA THR A 2 18.60 8.89 -17.88
C THR A 2 19.23 10.18 -18.42
N GLY A 3 18.92 10.56 -19.66
CA GLY A 3 19.23 11.92 -20.17
C GLY A 3 18.06 12.88 -20.02
N ASP A 4 16.91 12.41 -19.56
CA ASP A 4 15.70 13.20 -19.39
C ASP A 4 15.51 13.61 -17.92
N ALA A 5 15.67 14.91 -17.64
CA ALA A 5 15.53 15.49 -16.31
C ALA A 5 14.07 15.54 -15.82
N SER A 6 13.09 15.52 -16.71
CA SER A 6 11.66 15.61 -16.35
C SER A 6 11.15 14.38 -15.60
N LYS A 7 11.87 13.26 -15.66
CA LYS A 7 11.51 12.00 -15.02
C LYS A 7 11.83 11.93 -13.52
N PHE A 8 12.58 12.91 -13.00
CA PHE A 8 12.98 12.93 -11.59
C PHE A 8 11.87 13.51 -10.72
N ILE A 9 11.60 12.84 -9.59
CA ILE A 9 10.76 13.39 -8.50
C ILE A 9 11.62 14.24 -7.57
N ASP A 10 12.84 13.77 -7.32
CA ASP A 10 13.85 14.44 -6.52
C ASP A 10 15.17 14.43 -7.27
N PHE A 11 15.87 15.55 -7.25
CA PHE A 11 17.08 15.77 -8.05
C PHE A 11 18.08 16.65 -7.31
N THR A 12 19.30 16.15 -7.20
CA THR A 12 20.45 16.86 -6.65
C THR A 12 21.49 17.08 -7.75
N PRO A 13 21.80 18.34 -8.10
CA PRO A 13 22.83 18.64 -9.10
C PRO A 13 24.21 18.15 -8.63
N LYS A 14 24.96 17.52 -9.53
CA LYS A 14 26.33 17.06 -9.27
C LYS A 14 27.16 17.28 -10.53
N ARG A 15 28.09 18.24 -10.47
CA ARG A 15 28.89 18.68 -11.62
C ARG A 15 30.20 17.90 -11.80
N SER A 16 30.31 16.69 -11.25
CA SER A 16 31.53 15.88 -11.30
C SER A 16 31.24 14.39 -11.52
N GLY A 17 32.12 13.74 -12.30
CA GLY A 17 32.07 12.32 -12.63
C GLY A 17 31.61 12.03 -14.06
N HIS A 18 31.93 10.82 -14.52
CA HIS A 18 31.55 10.30 -15.84
C HIS A 18 30.99 8.89 -15.72
N VAL A 19 30.14 8.50 -16.66
CA VAL A 19 29.68 7.12 -16.84
C VAL A 19 30.25 6.59 -18.15
N THR A 20 30.89 5.43 -18.12
CA THR A 20 31.33 4.73 -19.33
C THR A 20 30.19 3.87 -19.86
N TYR A 21 29.89 3.99 -21.14
CA TYR A 21 28.88 3.20 -21.83
C TYR A 21 29.46 1.90 -22.41
N GLY A 22 28.60 1.04 -22.95
CA GLY A 22 29.02 -0.24 -23.56
C GLY A 22 29.91 -0.11 -24.79
N ASP A 23 29.95 1.07 -25.42
CA ASP A 23 30.81 1.41 -26.55
C ASP A 23 32.14 2.08 -26.10
N ASN A 24 32.44 2.07 -24.80
CA ASN A 24 33.57 2.76 -24.15
C ASN A 24 33.55 4.29 -24.22
N ASN A 25 32.53 4.91 -24.79
CA ASN A 25 32.37 6.35 -24.71
C ASN A 25 31.96 6.76 -23.29
N ARG A 26 32.23 8.03 -22.93
CA ARG A 26 31.96 8.57 -21.59
C ARG A 26 30.93 9.68 -21.64
N GLY A 27 29.90 9.56 -20.82
CA GLY A 27 28.90 10.59 -20.59
C GLY A 27 29.18 11.39 -19.32
N LYS A 28 28.98 12.71 -19.37
CA LYS A 28 29.12 13.57 -18.20
C LYS A 28 27.92 13.43 -17.28
N ILE A 29 28.17 13.25 -15.98
CA ILE A 29 27.11 13.24 -14.97
C ILE A 29 26.73 14.68 -14.64
N LEU A 30 25.44 15.00 -14.71
CA LEU A 30 24.88 16.31 -14.39
C LEU A 30 24.25 16.35 -12.98
N GLY A 31 23.84 15.19 -12.47
CA GLY A 31 23.25 15.06 -11.15
C GLY A 31 22.79 13.65 -10.83
N ILE A 32 22.28 13.49 -9.62
CA ILE A 32 21.74 12.24 -9.11
C ILE A 32 20.37 12.50 -8.48
N GLY A 33 19.46 11.56 -8.61
CA GLY A 33 18.13 11.72 -8.08
C GLY A 33 17.32 10.44 -8.04
N LYS A 34 16.02 10.61 -7.83
CA LYS A 34 15.04 9.54 -7.68
C LYS A 34 13.99 9.61 -8.80
N ILE A 35 13.73 8.47 -9.45
CA ILE A 35 12.72 8.31 -10.51
C ILE A 35 11.70 7.26 -10.06
N GLY A 36 10.41 7.51 -10.24
CA GLY A 36 9.38 6.54 -9.90
C GLY A 36 8.05 7.15 -9.49
N THR A 37 7.29 6.40 -8.70
CA THR A 37 6.07 6.87 -8.06
C THR A 37 6.31 7.19 -6.58
N ASN A 38 5.57 8.15 -6.02
CA ASN A 38 5.67 8.55 -4.61
C ASN A 38 5.26 7.45 -3.61
N PHE A 39 4.72 6.32 -4.08
CA PHE A 39 3.95 5.40 -3.23
C PHE A 39 4.58 4.02 -3.04
N SER A 40 5.42 3.49 -3.95
CA SER A 40 6.11 2.19 -3.70
C SER A 40 7.18 1.76 -4.71
N THR A 41 7.18 2.29 -5.93
CA THR A 41 8.07 1.86 -7.00
C THR A 41 8.96 3.02 -7.43
N SER A 42 10.01 3.24 -6.64
CA SER A 42 11.02 4.26 -6.91
C SER A 42 12.41 3.66 -7.05
N ILE A 43 13.14 4.15 -8.05
CA ILE A 43 14.53 3.81 -8.30
C ILE A 43 15.36 4.97 -7.79
N GLU A 44 16.19 4.69 -6.80
CA GLU A 44 17.07 5.67 -6.16
C GLU A 44 18.48 5.64 -6.77
N ASN A 45 19.21 6.74 -6.59
CA ASN A 45 20.56 6.94 -7.12
C ASN A 45 20.63 6.90 -8.65
N VAL A 46 19.60 7.42 -9.32
CA VAL A 46 19.58 7.51 -10.79
C VAL A 46 20.44 8.69 -11.23
N LEU A 47 21.44 8.41 -12.06
CA LEU A 47 22.29 9.43 -12.65
C LEU A 47 21.60 10.10 -13.85
N LEU A 48 21.60 11.43 -13.85
CA LEU A 48 21.32 12.25 -15.03
C LEU A 48 22.62 12.39 -15.83
N VAL A 49 22.62 11.94 -17.08
CA VAL A 49 23.81 11.88 -17.93
C VAL A 49 23.56 12.66 -19.21
N ASP A 50 24.46 13.61 -19.51
CA ASP A 50 24.37 14.44 -20.71
C ASP A 50 24.49 13.59 -21.99
N GLY A 51 23.73 13.96 -23.02
CA GLY A 51 23.73 13.27 -24.32
C GLY A 51 23.03 11.89 -24.37
N LEU A 52 22.48 11.39 -23.26
CA LEU A 52 21.86 10.06 -23.22
C LEU A 52 20.43 10.06 -23.81
N LYS A 53 20.28 9.59 -25.05
CA LYS A 53 18.99 9.56 -25.76
C LYS A 53 17.93 8.61 -25.16
N HIS A 54 18.37 7.51 -24.53
CA HIS A 54 17.49 6.52 -23.94
C HIS A 54 17.89 6.20 -22.49
N SER A 55 16.90 6.08 -21.60
CA SER A 55 17.14 5.70 -20.21
C SER A 55 17.56 4.22 -20.12
N LEU A 56 18.59 3.94 -19.33
CA LEU A 56 19.14 2.59 -19.13
C LEU A 56 19.12 2.22 -17.64
N LEU A 57 18.81 0.96 -17.35
CA LEU A 57 18.85 0.41 -16.01
C LEU A 57 19.98 -0.61 -15.91
N SER A 58 20.89 -0.42 -14.96
CA SER A 58 22.02 -1.32 -14.77
C SER A 58 21.59 -2.53 -13.94
N VAL A 59 21.71 -3.73 -14.53
CA VAL A 59 21.39 -4.99 -13.84
C VAL A 59 22.35 -5.24 -12.68
N SER A 60 23.64 -4.96 -12.84
CA SER A 60 24.63 -5.13 -11.77
C SER A 60 24.29 -4.27 -10.55
N GLN A 61 23.96 -3.00 -10.75
CA GLN A 61 23.57 -2.11 -9.66
C GLN A 61 22.30 -2.56 -8.93
N LEU A 62 21.34 -3.17 -9.64
CA LEU A 62 20.16 -3.77 -9.00
C LEU A 62 20.56 -4.96 -8.12
N CYS A 63 21.45 -5.83 -8.63
CA CYS A 63 21.94 -6.98 -7.89
C CYS A 63 22.68 -6.57 -6.60
N ASP A 64 23.52 -5.54 -6.68
CA ASP A 64 24.26 -4.97 -5.55
C ASP A 64 23.32 -4.37 -4.49
N LYS A 65 22.19 -3.81 -4.94
CA LYS A 65 21.12 -3.28 -4.08
C LYS A 65 20.17 -4.35 -3.52
N GLY A 66 20.50 -5.63 -3.65
CA GLY A 66 19.71 -6.72 -3.07
C GLY A 66 18.49 -7.15 -3.90
N PHE A 67 18.41 -6.75 -5.16
CA PHE A 67 17.39 -7.25 -6.09
C PHE A 67 17.88 -8.48 -6.85
N SER A 68 16.94 -9.35 -7.22
CA SER A 68 17.12 -10.42 -8.20
C SER A 68 16.46 -10.00 -9.50
N VAL A 69 17.12 -10.25 -10.62
CA VAL A 69 16.59 -9.97 -11.96
C VAL A 69 16.53 -11.27 -12.73
N SER A 70 15.34 -11.65 -13.19
CA SER A 70 15.10 -12.83 -14.02
C SER A 70 14.56 -12.42 -15.39
N PHE A 71 14.91 -13.19 -16.42
CA PHE A 71 14.50 -12.96 -17.80
C PHE A 71 13.87 -14.23 -18.36
N ASP A 72 12.74 -14.07 -19.04
CA ASP A 72 12.14 -15.10 -19.87
C ASP A 72 11.99 -14.57 -21.31
N SER A 73 11.42 -15.38 -22.21
CA SER A 73 11.30 -14.99 -23.63
C SER A 73 10.39 -13.77 -23.86
N GLN A 74 9.53 -13.40 -22.91
CA GLN A 74 8.50 -12.38 -23.01
C GLN A 74 8.71 -11.17 -22.10
N LYS A 75 9.34 -11.35 -20.92
CA LYS A 75 9.44 -10.34 -19.88
C LYS A 75 10.67 -10.51 -19.01
N CYS A 76 10.97 -9.47 -18.24
CA CYS A 76 11.91 -9.51 -17.14
C CYS A 76 11.21 -9.13 -15.83
N LEU A 77 11.62 -9.77 -14.73
CA LEU A 77 11.09 -9.52 -13.41
C LEU A 77 12.22 -9.02 -12.50
N ILE A 78 11.94 -7.99 -11.71
CA ILE A 78 12.83 -7.48 -10.69
C ILE A 78 12.16 -7.66 -9.32
N GLU A 79 12.78 -8.47 -8.48
CA GLU A 79 12.25 -8.91 -7.19
C GLU A 79 13.23 -8.60 -6.07
N HIS A 80 12.73 -8.24 -4.89
CA HIS A 80 13.61 -8.13 -3.72
C HIS A 80 14.02 -9.52 -3.24
N LYS A 81 15.32 -9.76 -2.98
CA LYS A 81 15.83 -11.10 -2.63
C LYS A 81 15.18 -11.71 -1.39
N THR A 82 14.80 -10.90 -0.39
CA THR A 82 14.18 -11.38 0.86
C THR A 82 12.69 -11.67 0.71
N ASP A 83 11.95 -10.74 0.11
CA ASP A 83 10.48 -10.77 0.14
C ASP A 83 9.89 -11.55 -1.05
N LYS A 84 10.70 -11.80 -2.08
CA LYS A 84 10.31 -12.37 -3.39
C LYS A 84 9.10 -11.67 -4.04
N LYS A 85 8.78 -10.46 -3.58
CA LYS A 85 7.73 -9.63 -4.17
C LYS A 85 8.28 -8.95 -5.42
N VAL A 86 7.61 -9.17 -6.55
CA VAL A 86 7.86 -8.45 -7.80
C VAL A 86 7.63 -6.97 -7.57
N LYS A 87 8.69 -6.17 -7.78
CA LYS A 87 8.64 -4.71 -7.67
C LYS A 87 8.46 -4.06 -9.03
N ILE A 88 9.06 -4.64 -10.07
CA ILE A 88 9.04 -4.09 -11.43
C ILE A 88 8.94 -5.24 -12.43
N VAL A 89 8.10 -5.05 -13.46
CA VAL A 89 7.99 -5.94 -14.62
C VAL A 89 8.39 -5.16 -15.85
N GLY A 90 9.30 -5.71 -16.65
CA GLY A 90 9.61 -5.20 -17.99
C GLY A 90 9.14 -6.18 -19.06
N PHE A 91 8.63 -5.69 -20.18
CA PHE A 91 8.19 -6.52 -21.30
C PHE A 91 9.18 -6.45 -22.45
N ARG A 92 9.44 -7.58 -23.11
CA ARG A 92 10.32 -7.64 -24.27
C ARG A 92 9.61 -7.07 -25.49
N ILE A 93 10.17 -6.00 -26.05
CA ILE A 93 9.67 -5.31 -27.24
C ILE A 93 10.86 -5.02 -28.15
N ASN A 94 10.83 -5.51 -29.39
CA ASN A 94 11.93 -5.35 -30.37
C ASN A 94 13.30 -5.79 -29.81
N ASN A 95 13.36 -6.98 -29.20
CA ASN A 95 14.56 -7.54 -28.56
C ASN A 95 15.14 -6.75 -27.37
N VAL A 96 14.42 -5.76 -26.85
CA VAL A 96 14.81 -5.00 -25.66
C VAL A 96 13.74 -5.14 -24.58
N TYR A 97 14.14 -5.36 -23.34
CA TYR A 97 13.20 -5.33 -22.20
C TYR A 97 12.92 -3.89 -21.82
N LYS A 98 11.67 -3.47 -21.99
CA LYS A 98 11.22 -2.11 -21.66
C LYS A 98 10.43 -2.15 -20.37
N ILE A 99 10.83 -1.30 -19.43
CA ILE A 99 10.13 -1.09 -18.17
C ILE A 99 9.26 0.14 -18.31
N LYS A 100 7.97 -0.01 -18.04
CA LYS A 100 7.04 1.13 -17.96
C LYS A 100 6.93 1.54 -16.50
N ILE A 101 7.60 2.63 -16.14
CA ILE A 101 7.42 3.27 -14.84
C ILE A 101 6.21 4.19 -15.01
N GLU A 102 5.03 3.69 -14.67
CA GLU A 102 3.82 4.50 -14.74
C GLU A 102 3.84 5.54 -13.62
N ASN A 103 4.17 6.78 -13.96
CA ASN A 103 3.83 7.94 -13.15
C ASN A 103 2.32 8.14 -13.26
N ASN A 104 1.55 7.32 -12.56
CA ASN A 104 0.11 7.51 -12.52
C ASN A 104 -0.20 8.43 -11.32
N PRO A 105 -0.43 9.74 -11.50
CA PRO A 105 -1.03 10.56 -10.46
C PRO A 105 -2.51 10.17 -10.21
N LYS A 106 -3.02 9.15 -10.92
CA LYS A 106 -4.40 8.69 -10.89
C LYS A 106 -4.51 7.18 -10.89
N HIS A 107 -3.64 6.46 -10.18
CA HIS A 107 -4.21 5.27 -9.56
C HIS A 107 -5.28 5.81 -8.62
N SER A 108 -6.53 5.57 -8.98
CA SER A 108 -7.60 5.47 -8.01
C SER A 108 -7.09 4.52 -6.94
N GLN A 109 -6.40 5.06 -5.94
CA GLN A 109 -6.38 4.47 -4.62
C GLN A 109 -7.85 4.42 -4.26
N CYS A 110 -8.51 3.33 -4.63
CA CYS A 110 -9.57 2.86 -3.80
C CYS A 110 -8.93 2.80 -2.42
N LEU A 111 -9.38 3.69 -1.54
CA LEU A 111 -9.26 3.53 -0.11
C LEU A 111 -9.95 2.20 0.17
N MET A 112 -9.24 1.09 -0.06
CA MET A 112 -9.56 -0.13 0.62
C MET A 112 -9.26 0.20 2.07
N SER A 113 -10.27 0.68 2.78
CA SER A 113 -10.25 0.56 4.21
C SER A 113 -9.99 -0.92 4.45
N LYS A 114 -8.87 -1.22 5.10
CA LYS A 114 -8.64 -2.52 5.68
C LYS A 114 -9.64 -2.59 6.83
N ASN A 115 -10.92 -2.73 6.51
CA ASN A 115 -11.97 -2.87 7.49
C ASN A 115 -11.62 -4.15 8.22
N ASP A 116 -11.39 -4.02 9.52
CA ASP A 116 -11.25 -5.14 10.42
C ASP A 116 -12.43 -6.08 10.15
N GLU A 117 -12.15 -7.28 9.63
CA GLU A 117 -13.16 -8.25 9.20
C GLU A 117 -14.09 -8.60 10.37
N SER A 118 -13.53 -8.61 11.58
CA SER A 118 -14.26 -8.70 12.85
C SER A 118 -15.32 -7.61 12.99
N TRP A 119 -14.98 -6.35 12.71
CA TRP A 119 -15.91 -5.24 12.80
C TRP A 119 -17.00 -5.26 11.72
N LEU A 120 -16.63 -5.72 10.52
CA LEU A 120 -17.58 -5.90 9.43
C LEU A 120 -18.65 -6.93 9.80
N TRP A 121 -18.23 -8.08 10.34
CA TRP A 121 -19.15 -9.14 10.74
C TRP A 121 -20.00 -8.76 11.94
N HIS A 122 -19.44 -8.04 12.92
CA HIS A 122 -20.23 -7.44 14.02
C HIS A 122 -21.38 -6.58 13.50
N LYS A 123 -21.16 -5.74 12.48
CA LYS A 123 -22.21 -4.93 11.86
C LYS A 123 -23.23 -5.79 11.09
N ARG A 124 -22.77 -6.79 10.32
CA ARG A 124 -23.64 -7.66 9.49
C ARG A 124 -24.66 -8.45 10.29
N ILE A 125 -24.31 -8.87 11.50
CA ILE A 125 -25.19 -9.68 12.37
C ILE A 125 -25.88 -8.83 13.44
N ALA A 126 -26.25 -7.60 13.07
CA ALA A 126 -27.01 -6.68 13.91
C ALA A 126 -26.33 -6.37 15.25
N HIS A 127 -25.03 -6.09 15.23
CA HIS A 127 -24.33 -5.50 16.37
C HIS A 127 -24.31 -6.38 17.64
N ILE A 128 -24.28 -7.71 17.46
CA ILE A 128 -24.14 -8.66 18.58
C ILE A 128 -22.81 -8.44 19.32
N ASN A 129 -22.77 -8.77 20.62
CA ASN A 129 -21.55 -8.70 21.41
C ASN A 129 -20.43 -9.57 20.79
N MET A 130 -19.20 -9.04 20.71
CA MET A 130 -18.01 -9.74 20.22
C MET A 130 -17.76 -11.09 20.92
N GLU A 131 -18.05 -11.19 22.22
CA GLU A 131 -17.96 -12.45 22.95
C GLU A 131 -19.01 -13.47 22.49
N HIS A 132 -20.22 -13.02 22.19
CA HIS A 132 -21.27 -13.90 21.66
C HIS A 132 -20.92 -14.38 20.25
N LEU A 133 -20.35 -13.49 19.44
CA LEU A 133 -19.77 -13.82 18.14
C LEU A 133 -18.73 -14.95 18.22
N ASN A 134 -17.79 -14.85 19.17
CA ASN A 134 -16.82 -15.92 19.41
C ASN A 134 -17.50 -17.23 19.83
N LYS A 135 -18.58 -17.17 20.64
CA LYS A 135 -19.35 -18.36 21.02
C LYS A 135 -20.04 -19.00 19.81
N LEU A 136 -20.64 -18.20 18.92
CA LEU A 136 -21.28 -18.67 17.68
C LEU A 136 -20.29 -19.41 16.79
N ILE A 137 -19.08 -18.88 16.61
CA ILE A 137 -18.01 -19.54 15.86
C ILE A 137 -17.57 -20.83 16.56
N SER A 138 -17.29 -20.78 17.87
CA SER A 138 -16.76 -21.94 18.59
C SER A 138 -17.70 -23.15 18.59
N LYS A 139 -19.00 -22.90 18.42
CA LYS A 139 -20.06 -23.91 18.41
C LYS A 139 -20.62 -24.18 17.01
N ASP A 140 -20.05 -23.55 15.98
CA ASP A 140 -20.46 -23.66 14.57
C ASP A 140 -21.98 -23.45 14.36
N LEU A 141 -22.56 -22.46 15.04
CA LEU A 141 -24.01 -22.25 15.08
C LEU A 141 -24.56 -21.47 13.88
N VAL A 142 -23.69 -20.91 13.02
CA VAL A 142 -24.08 -20.05 11.90
C VAL A 142 -23.29 -20.44 10.66
N ILE A 143 -24.00 -20.87 9.61
CA ILE A 143 -23.39 -21.20 8.33
C ILE A 143 -22.84 -19.93 7.67
N GLY A 144 -21.60 -19.99 7.19
CA GLY A 144 -20.95 -18.89 6.45
C GLY A 144 -20.32 -17.81 7.32
N LEU A 145 -20.37 -17.92 8.65
CA LEU A 145 -19.62 -17.04 9.55
C LEU A 145 -18.12 -17.41 9.51
N PRO A 146 -17.20 -16.48 9.24
CA PRO A 146 -15.78 -16.80 9.13
C PRO A 146 -15.21 -17.15 10.49
N LYS A 147 -14.22 -18.05 10.53
CA LYS A 147 -13.58 -18.53 11.76
C LYS A 147 -12.51 -17.55 12.27
N ILE A 148 -12.90 -16.30 12.48
CA ILE A 148 -12.04 -15.22 13.00
C ILE A 148 -12.20 -15.06 14.52
N LYS A 149 -11.15 -14.62 15.22
CA LYS A 149 -11.23 -14.28 16.65
C LYS A 149 -11.64 -12.83 16.81
N PHE A 150 -12.72 -12.59 17.56
CA PHE A 150 -13.17 -11.22 17.87
C PHE A 150 -12.52 -10.74 19.17
N GLU A 151 -11.92 -9.55 19.14
CA GLU A 151 -11.36 -8.90 20.32
C GLU A 151 -12.46 -8.44 21.28
N LYS A 152 -12.37 -8.84 22.56
CA LYS A 152 -13.39 -8.54 23.58
C LYS A 152 -13.43 -7.06 24.01
N ASN A 153 -12.34 -6.32 23.81
CA ASN A 153 -12.15 -4.97 24.36
C ASN A 153 -12.49 -3.84 23.37
N LYS A 154 -13.02 -4.15 22.18
CA LYS A 154 -13.43 -3.12 21.21
C LYS A 154 -14.85 -2.66 21.48
N LEU A 155 -14.99 -1.40 21.88
CA LEU A 155 -16.29 -0.75 22.07
C LEU A 155 -16.88 -0.29 20.74
N CYS A 156 -18.18 -0.46 20.58
CA CYS A 156 -18.94 0.06 19.45
C CYS A 156 -19.78 1.25 19.92
N ASP A 157 -19.47 2.44 19.41
CA ASP A 157 -20.19 3.67 19.76
C ASP A 157 -21.70 3.55 19.52
N ALA A 158 -22.10 2.92 18.42
CA ALA A 158 -23.50 2.70 18.08
C ALA A 158 -24.19 1.75 19.09
N CYS A 159 -23.54 0.66 19.46
CA CYS A 159 -24.05 -0.26 20.48
C CYS A 159 -24.17 0.42 21.85
N GLN A 160 -23.18 1.22 22.22
CA GLN A 160 -23.16 1.90 23.51
C GLN A 160 -24.31 2.88 23.62
N LYS A 161 -24.53 3.69 22.59
CA LYS A 161 -25.67 4.64 22.53
C LYS A 161 -27.02 3.90 22.48
N GLY A 162 -27.12 2.82 21.72
CA GLY A 162 -28.36 2.05 21.57
C GLY A 162 -28.74 1.22 22.81
N LYS A 163 -27.76 0.79 23.62
CA LYS A 163 -27.97 0.01 24.85
C LYS A 163 -27.97 0.87 26.12
N GLN A 164 -27.83 2.18 25.99
CA GLN A 164 -27.87 3.07 27.13
C GLN A 164 -29.27 3.09 27.73
N VAL A 165 -29.39 2.64 28.98
CA VAL A 165 -30.66 2.69 29.72
C VAL A 165 -30.75 4.03 30.44
N LYS A 166 -31.94 4.64 30.42
CA LYS A 166 -32.21 5.85 31.20
C LYS A 166 -32.08 5.52 32.69
N VAL A 167 -31.36 6.35 33.44
CA VAL A 167 -31.31 6.22 34.90
C VAL A 167 -32.71 6.30 35.50
N SER A 168 -32.95 5.53 36.56
CA SER A 168 -34.21 5.61 37.31
C SER A 168 -34.43 7.05 37.77
N PHE A 169 -35.66 7.53 37.58
CA PHE A 169 -36.02 8.83 38.15
C PHE A 169 -35.93 8.76 39.68
N LYS A 170 -35.53 9.87 40.31
CA LYS A 170 -35.59 9.98 41.76
C LYS A 170 -37.05 9.84 42.21
N PRO A 171 -37.33 9.06 43.26
CA PRO A 171 -38.68 8.97 43.80
C PRO A 171 -39.14 10.37 44.21
N LYS A 172 -40.36 10.73 43.80
CA LYS A 172 -41.02 11.95 44.27
C LYS A 172 -42.04 11.54 45.33
N ASN A 173 -41.94 12.14 46.51
CA ASN A 173 -42.92 11.94 47.59
C ASN A 173 -44.16 12.85 47.43
N ILE A 174 -44.23 13.61 46.33
CA ILE A 174 -45.28 14.59 46.06
C ILE A 174 -45.88 14.27 44.69
N VAL A 175 -47.20 14.08 44.66
CA VAL A 175 -47.97 13.91 43.43
C VAL A 175 -47.98 15.24 42.68
N THR A 176 -47.41 15.26 41.47
CA THR A 176 -47.33 16.48 40.63
C THR A 176 -48.41 16.55 39.56
N THR A 177 -49.30 15.55 39.51
CA THR A 177 -50.43 15.52 38.58
C THR A 177 -51.64 16.17 39.24
N THR A 178 -52.30 17.08 38.54
CA THR A 178 -53.52 17.77 39.04
C THR A 178 -54.81 17.03 38.67
N ARG A 179 -54.72 15.96 37.88
CA ARG A 179 -55.85 15.10 37.48
C ARG A 179 -55.43 13.61 37.49
N PRO A 180 -56.33 12.70 37.89
CA PRO A 180 -56.13 11.27 37.72
C PRO A 180 -56.22 10.89 36.23
N LEU A 181 -55.59 9.76 35.88
CA LEU A 181 -55.62 9.13 34.55
C LEU A 181 -57.01 8.59 34.22
#